data_AF-A0A2X1BSL6-F1
#
_entry.id   AF-A0A2X1BSL6-F1
#
_cell.length_a   1.000
_cell.length_b   1.000
_cell.length_c   1.000
_cell.angle_alpha   90.00
_cell.angle_beta   90.00
_cell.angle_gamma   90.00
#
_symmetry.space_group_name_H-M   'P 1'
#
loop_
_entity.id
_entity.type
_entity.pdbx_description
1 polymer ?
#
loop_
_entity_poly.entity_id
_entity_poly.type
_entity_poly.pdbx_seq_one_letter_code
_entity_poly.pdbx_strand_id
1 'polypeptide(L)'
;MVRLTSSTRQRILEQNEGFTKKTYYDERNSREERIYTISSGALRIRAVGKTSWADSRYDDEWIASDEETHRFLYKYKWEMNLDGIE
;
A
#
# COMPACT_ATOMS: atom_id res chain seq x y z
N MET A 1 -7.58 12.33 15.95
CA MET A 1 -7.13 11.17 15.15
C MET A 1 -8.20 10.88 14.12
N VAL A 2 -7.89 11.04 12.83
CA VAL A 2 -8.86 10.89 11.74
C VAL A 2 -9.45 9.47 11.75
N ARG A 3 -10.78 9.38 11.70
CA ARG A 3 -11.50 8.10 11.60
C ARG A 3 -11.52 7.66 10.14
N LEU A 4 -10.96 6.47 9.86
CA LEU A 4 -10.92 5.91 8.51
C LEU A 4 -12.24 5.26 8.12
N THR A 5 -13.29 6.06 7.95
CA THR A 5 -14.55 5.63 7.30
C THR A 5 -14.31 5.41 5.81
N SER A 6 -15.26 4.76 5.12
CA SER A 6 -15.14 4.53 3.66
C SER A 6 -14.97 5.84 2.87
N SER A 7 -15.76 6.88 3.19
CA SER A 7 -15.63 8.18 2.54
C SER A 7 -14.32 8.89 2.87
N THR A 8 -13.85 8.81 4.11
CA THR A 8 -12.58 9.40 4.52
C THR A 8 -11.40 8.72 3.83
N ARG A 9 -11.41 7.38 3.71
CA ARG A 9 -10.37 6.65 2.96
C ARG A 9 -10.32 7.10 1.50
N GLN A 10 -11.49 7.23 0.86
CA GLN A 10 -11.56 7.68 -0.53
C GLN A 10 -10.97 9.08 -0.71
N ARG A 11 -11.32 10.03 0.17
CA ARG A 11 -10.74 11.39 0.14
C ARG A 11 -9.22 11.38 0.34
N ILE A 12 -8.70 10.54 1.25
CA ILE A 12 -7.25 10.41 1.45
C ILE A 12 -6.58 9.90 0.17
N LEU A 13 -7.15 8.88 -0.49
CA LEU A 13 -6.60 8.35 -1.74
C LEU A 13 -6.58 9.42 -2.83
N GLU A 14 -7.67 10.16 -3.01
CA GLU A 14 -7.76 11.23 -4.03
C GLU A 14 -6.78 12.38 -3.75
N GLN A 15 -6.62 12.79 -2.50
CA GLN A 15 -5.68 13.86 -2.12
C GLN A 15 -4.20 13.45 -2.27
N ASN A 16 -3.91 12.15 -2.23
CA ASN A 16 -2.55 11.61 -2.27
C ASN A 16 -2.27 10.86 -3.57
N GLU A 17 -2.92 11.26 -4.66
CA GLU A 17 -2.69 10.73 -6.00
C GLU A 17 -1.19 10.83 -6.37
N GLY A 18 -0.59 9.72 -6.81
CA GLY A 18 0.83 9.61 -7.11
C GLY A 18 1.72 9.27 -5.91
N PHE A 19 1.18 9.23 -4.68
CA PHE A 19 1.94 8.80 -3.51
C PHE A 19 2.45 7.38 -3.69
N THR A 20 3.74 7.18 -3.41
CA THR A 20 4.38 5.86 -3.50
C THR A 20 5.11 5.54 -2.20
N LYS A 21 4.92 4.31 -1.69
CA LYS A 21 5.66 3.78 -0.54
C LYS A 21 6.26 2.42 -0.90
N LYS A 22 7.54 2.23 -0.58
CA LYS A 22 8.21 0.93 -0.73
C LYS A 22 8.51 0.34 0.64
N THR A 23 8.30 -0.96 0.78
CA THR A 23 8.66 -1.71 1.98
C THR A 23 9.41 -2.97 1.58
N TYR A 24 10.41 -3.32 2.37
CA TYR A 24 11.23 -4.50 2.16
C TYR A 24 11.05 -5.45 3.33
N TYR A 25 10.81 -6.71 3.02
CA TYR A 25 10.77 -7.82 3.96
C TYR A 25 11.91 -8.77 3.58
N ASP A 26 12.90 -8.89 4.46
CA ASP A 26 14.00 -9.83 4.33
C ASP A 26 13.89 -10.84 5.48
N GLU A 27 13.61 -12.09 5.12
CA GLU A 27 13.62 -13.23 6.02
C GLU A 27 14.65 -14.25 5.55
N ARG A 28 15.02 -15.19 6.42
CA ARG A 28 16.08 -16.18 6.16
C ARG A 28 15.95 -16.91 4.81
N ASN A 29 14.73 -17.13 4.34
CA ASN A 29 14.42 -17.90 3.13
C ASN A 29 13.56 -17.13 2.12
N SER A 30 13.29 -15.85 2.34
CA SER A 30 12.40 -15.06 1.47
C SER A 30 12.83 -13.60 1.43
N ARG A 31 12.79 -13.00 0.25
CA ARG A 31 12.90 -11.55 0.08
C ARG A 31 11.69 -11.06 -0.68
N GLU A 32 10.99 -10.10 -0.13
CA GLU A 32 9.84 -9.46 -0.75
C GLU A 32 10.01 -7.93 -0.70
N GLU A 33 9.90 -7.29 -1.87
CA GLU A 33 9.66 -5.86 -2.02
C GLU A 33 8.16 -5.67 -2.27
N ARG A 34 7.50 -4.86 -1.44
CA ARG A 34 6.15 -4.37 -1.71
C ARG A 34 6.18 -2.89 -2.05
N ILE A 35 5.58 -2.56 -3.17
CA ILE A 35 5.44 -1.20 -3.69
C ILE A 35 3.96 -0.85 -3.66
N TYR A 36 3.64 0.19 -2.90
CA TYR A 36 2.30 0.75 -2.77
C TYR A 36 2.24 2.03 -3.58
N THR A 37 1.29 2.14 -4.50
CA THR A 37 1.09 3.34 -5.32
C THR A 37 -0.37 3.75 -5.25
N ILE A 38 -0.63 4.99 -4.86
CA ILE A 38 -1.98 5.57 -4.96
C ILE A 38 -2.13 6.11 -6.37
N SER A 39 -3.09 5.57 -7.11
CA SER A 39 -3.39 6.02 -8.47
C SER A 39 -4.85 5.78 -8.83
N SER A 40 -5.44 6.70 -9.60
CA SER A 40 -6.85 6.70 -9.99
C SER A 40 -7.79 6.58 -8.79
N GLY A 41 -7.45 7.20 -7.66
CA GLY A 41 -8.24 7.12 -6.43
C GLY A 41 -8.26 5.72 -5.78
N ALA A 42 -7.34 4.83 -6.16
CA ALA A 42 -7.21 3.49 -5.61
C ALA A 42 -5.76 3.20 -5.17
N LEU A 43 -5.62 2.31 -4.19
CA LEU A 43 -4.31 1.79 -3.80
C LEU A 43 -3.95 0.60 -4.70
N ARG A 44 -2.86 0.69 -5.44
CA ARG A 44 -2.25 -0.42 -6.17
C ARG A 44 -1.10 -0.98 -5.36
N ILE A 45 -1.03 -2.30 -5.29
CA ILE A 45 0.03 -3.04 -4.59
C ILE A 45 0.75 -3.89 -5.62
N ARG A 46 2.07 -3.77 -5.68
CA ARG A 46 2.94 -4.67 -6.41
C ARG A 46 3.87 -5.37 -5.43
N ALA A 47 3.90 -6.69 -5.46
CA ALA A 47 4.77 -7.52 -4.65
C ALA A 47 5.76 -8.25 -5.56
N VAL A 48 7.04 -7.94 -5.39
CA VAL A 48 8.14 -8.55 -6.11
C VAL A 48 8.97 -9.33 -5.12
N GLY A 49 9.13 -10.63 -5.32
CA GLY A 49 9.86 -11.43 -4.37
C GLY A 49 10.52 -12.65 -4.95
N LYS A 50 11.38 -13.24 -4.13
CA LYS A 50 11.97 -14.56 -4.37
C LYS A 50 11.96 -15.35 -3.08
N THR A 51 11.64 -16.64 -3.18
CA THR A 51 11.81 -17.58 -2.08
C THR A 51 13.09 -18.39 -2.27
N SER A 52 13.46 -19.20 -1.29
CA SER A 52 14.66 -20.05 -1.28
C SER A 52 14.63 -21.19 -2.30
N TRP A 53 13.53 -21.36 -3.04
CA TRP A 53 13.40 -22.34 -4.11
C TRP A 53 13.94 -21.75 -5.41
N ALA A 54 14.76 -22.52 -6.13
CA ALA A 54 15.60 -22.05 -7.24
C ALA A 54 14.86 -21.23 -8.31
N ASP A 55 13.56 -21.50 -8.53
CA ASP A 55 12.72 -20.87 -9.54
C ASP A 55 11.51 -20.11 -8.98
N SER A 56 11.43 -19.90 -7.67
CA SER A 56 10.27 -19.22 -7.06
C SER A 56 10.50 -17.72 -7.00
N ARG A 57 10.42 -17.05 -8.16
CA ARG A 57 10.26 -15.60 -8.26
C ARG A 57 8.80 -15.26 -8.55
N TYR A 58 8.31 -14.17 -7.97
CA TYR A 58 6.99 -13.63 -8.27
C TYR A 58 7.05 -12.11 -8.43
N ASP A 59 6.14 -11.60 -9.24
CA ASP A 59 5.93 -10.18 -9.52
C ASP A 59 4.43 -9.99 -9.76
N ASP A 60 3.69 -9.85 -8.67
CA ASP A 60 2.24 -9.77 -8.67
C ASP A 60 1.82 -8.32 -8.45
N GLU A 61 0.86 -7.85 -9.24
CA GLU A 61 0.24 -6.52 -9.07
C GLU A 61 -1.28 -6.65 -8.99
N TRP A 62 -1.88 -5.97 -8.02
CA TRP A 62 -3.33 -5.93 -7.86
C TRP A 62 -3.81 -4.59 -7.28
N ILE A 63 -5.11 -4.33 -7.46
CA ILE A 63 -5.81 -3.24 -6.77
C ILE A 63 -6.16 -3.73 -5.37
N ALA A 64 -5.77 -2.97 -4.35
CA ALA A 64 -6.01 -3.32 -2.96
C ALA A 64 -7.51 -3.40 -2.66
N SER A 65 -7.88 -4.39 -1.86
CA SER A 65 -9.20 -4.47 -1.23
C SER A 65 -9.44 -3.32 -0.24
N ASP A 66 -10.68 -3.13 0.21
CA ASP A 66 -11.01 -2.14 1.23
C ASP A 66 -10.24 -2.37 2.54
N GLU A 67 -10.07 -3.64 2.93
CA GLU A 67 -9.33 -4.02 4.13
C GLU A 67 -7.83 -3.70 3.99
N GLU A 68 -7.20 -4.06 2.87
CA GLU A 68 -5.80 -3.74 2.60
C GLU A 68 -5.58 -2.23 2.57
N THR A 69 -6.49 -1.50 1.92
CA THR A 69 -6.49 -0.03 1.87
C THR A 69 -6.58 0.55 3.28
N HIS A 70 -7.50 0.06 4.11
CA HIS A 70 -7.64 0.50 5.48
C HIS A 70 -6.34 0.28 6.27
N ARG A 71 -5.77 -0.92 6.23
CA ARG A 71 -4.54 -1.25 6.96
C ARG A 71 -3.37 -0.37 6.51
N PHE A 72 -3.24 -0.16 5.19
CA PHE A 72 -2.22 0.70 4.61
C PHE A 72 -2.35 2.14 5.09
N LEU A 73 -3.54 2.74 4.94
CA LEU A 73 -3.80 4.11 5.39
C LEU A 73 -3.62 4.24 6.89
N TYR A 74 -4.07 3.27 7.69
CA TYR A 74 -3.88 3.31 9.15
C TYR A 74 -2.39 3.39 9.52
N LYS A 75 -1.54 2.63 8.81
CA LYS A 75 -0.11 2.55 9.07
C LYS A 75 0.66 3.77 8.57
N TYR A 76 0.33 4.30 7.39
CA TYR A 76 1.14 5.30 6.69
C TYR A 76 0.50 6.69 6.55
N LYS A 77 -0.72 6.90 7.06
CA LYS A 77 -1.40 8.22 6.99
C LYS A 77 -0.57 9.39 7.50
N TRP A 78 0.35 9.17 8.45
CA TRP A 78 1.21 10.21 9.00
C TRP A 78 2.26 10.73 8.01
N GLU A 79 2.51 9.98 6.94
CA GLU A 79 3.41 10.36 5.84
C GLU A 79 2.65 10.96 4.64
N MET A 80 1.32 11.07 4.74
CA MET A 80 0.42 11.54 3.69
C MET A 80 -0.11 12.93 3.99
N ASN A 81 -0.63 13.59 2.96
CA ASN A 81 -1.43 14.79 3.11
C ASN A 81 -2.81 14.41 3.69
N LEU A 82 -3.13 14.94 4.86
CA LEU A 82 -4.43 14.78 5.54
C LEU A 82 -5.13 16.13 5.76
N ASP A 83 -4.68 17.20 5.10
CA ASP A 83 -5.19 18.54 5.32
C ASP A 83 -6.68 18.64 4.98
N GLY A 84 -7.46 19.17 5.92
CA GLY A 84 -8.92 19.31 5.78
C GLY A 84 -9.69 17.98 5.87
N ILE A 85 -9.07 16.92 6.40
CA ILE A 85 -9.73 15.66 6.74
C ILE A 85 -9.91 15.57 8.25
N GLU A 86 -11.18 15.59 8.69
CA GLU A 86 -11.59 15.43 10.10
C GLU A 86 -12.17 14.03 10.37
#